data_AF-A0AAJ3P9B4-F1
#
_entry.id   AF-A0AAJ3P9B4-F1
#
_cell.length_a   1.000
_cell.length_b   1.000
_cell.length_c   1.000
_cell.angle_alpha   90.00
_cell.angle_beta   90.00
_cell.angle_gamma   90.00
#
_symmetry.space_group_name_H-M   'P 1'
#
loop_
_entity.id
_entity.type
_entity.pdbx_description
1 polymer ?
#
loop_
_entity_poly.entity_id
_entity_poly.type
_entity_poly.pdbx_seq_one_letter_code
_entity_poly.pdbx_strand_id
1 'polypeptide(L)'
;MTEKEPPELPRGIALAWGVAADPQRGPKREMSVEKIVEAAVALADADGLGAVSMAAVAARLGFTPMSLYRYVSAKDDLLLLMQEEATGLPPESHLEVEGWRERLLALYEAQILVYLRHPWMLSLPISGSPITPNSSAWLDAGLAALDGTPLTAEERIAVALAVTGHARWCGIVQAGYTEQSRSSGLSPDEVAAREASLFDRVITADEFPALRRAIEDGVFLSSADPFRFAVERTLDGVAAYMTGLERGERHIVAEEWVDLDVAELAGDKRLKEAQKASREAEKALRAARKVERQALRDARERIAKAKRSA
;
A
#
# COMPACT_ATOMS: atom_id res chain seq x y z
N MET A 1 24.58 31.71 -15.87
CA MET A 1 23.72 30.57 -15.54
C MET A 1 24.64 29.38 -15.43
N THR A 2 24.98 28.95 -14.21
CA THR A 2 25.79 27.76 -13.98
C THR A 2 24.96 26.57 -14.41
N GLU A 3 25.35 25.96 -15.53
CA GLU A 3 24.83 24.68 -16.01
C GLU A 3 25.14 23.65 -14.91
N LYS A 4 24.15 23.35 -14.07
CA LYS A 4 24.30 22.31 -13.04
C LYS A 4 24.48 21.00 -13.79
N GLU A 5 25.65 20.41 -13.64
CA GLU A 5 25.95 19.07 -14.14
C GLU A 5 24.85 18.11 -13.66
N PRO A 6 24.28 17.27 -14.55
CA PRO A 6 23.19 16.38 -14.19
C PRO A 6 23.65 15.43 -13.07
N PRO A 7 22.76 15.10 -12.10
CA PRO A 7 23.13 14.23 -11.00
C PRO A 7 23.55 12.85 -11.52
N GLU A 8 24.58 12.27 -10.90
CA GLU A 8 25.05 10.92 -11.23
C GLU A 8 23.96 9.89 -10.89
N LEU A 9 23.69 8.95 -11.81
CA LEU A 9 22.66 7.95 -11.62
C LEU A 9 23.07 6.93 -10.55
N PRO A 10 22.23 6.67 -9.53
CA PRO A 10 22.46 5.58 -8.60
C PRO A 10 22.59 4.24 -9.35
N ARG A 11 23.49 3.38 -8.89
CA ARG A 11 23.86 2.15 -9.60
C ARG A 11 22.68 1.22 -9.88
N GLY A 12 21.78 0.99 -8.92
CA GLY A 12 20.57 0.19 -9.14
C GLY A 12 19.69 0.73 -10.27
N ILE A 13 19.51 2.05 -10.36
CA ILE A 13 18.76 2.70 -11.45
C ILE A 13 19.51 2.53 -12.78
N ALA A 14 20.82 2.78 -12.81
CA ALA A 14 21.61 2.60 -14.02
C ALA A 14 21.61 1.13 -14.52
N LEU A 15 21.55 0.15 -13.61
CA LEU A 15 21.38 -1.26 -13.94
C LEU A 15 19.99 -1.54 -14.51
N ALA A 16 18.92 -1.00 -13.91
CA ALA A 16 17.56 -1.16 -14.39
C ALA A 16 17.40 -0.64 -15.83
N TRP A 17 18.00 0.51 -16.15
CA TRP A 17 18.02 1.08 -17.51
C TRP A 17 19.01 0.38 -18.46
N GLY A 18 19.77 -0.62 -18.00
CA GLY A 18 20.80 -1.30 -18.80
C GLY A 18 22.01 -0.42 -19.14
N VAL A 19 22.13 0.77 -18.55
CA VAL A 19 23.23 1.73 -18.79
C VAL A 19 24.51 1.32 -18.06
N ALA A 20 24.38 0.65 -16.91
CA ALA A 20 25.52 0.13 -16.14
C ALA A 20 25.84 -1.35 -16.41
N ALA A 21 25.10 -2.01 -17.32
CA ALA A 21 25.43 -3.36 -17.75
C ALA A 21 26.68 -3.30 -18.64
N ASP A 22 27.86 -3.59 -18.07
CA ASP A 22 29.11 -3.69 -18.82
C ASP A 22 28.93 -4.72 -19.96
N PRO A 23 28.94 -4.32 -21.25
CA PRO A 23 28.71 -5.22 -22.36
C PRO A 23 30.01 -5.97 -22.67
N GLN A 24 30.45 -6.84 -21.77
CA GLN A 24 31.59 -7.71 -22.04
C GLN A 24 31.13 -8.92 -22.85
N ARG A 25 31.25 -8.79 -24.19
CA ARG A 25 31.18 -9.89 -25.15
C ARG A 25 32.15 -11.00 -24.75
N GLY A 26 31.59 -12.13 -24.28
CA GLY A 26 32.30 -13.35 -23.92
C GLY A 26 31.34 -14.54 -23.86
N PRO A 27 31.84 -15.77 -23.61
CA PRO A 27 31.00 -16.97 -23.49
C PRO A 27 29.89 -16.75 -22.45
N LYS A 28 28.69 -17.32 -22.70
CA LYS A 28 27.50 -17.19 -21.86
C LYS A 28 27.88 -17.41 -20.39
N ARG A 29 27.97 -16.33 -19.59
CA ARG A 29 28.28 -16.45 -18.17
C ARG A 29 27.15 -17.23 -17.50
N GLU A 30 27.51 -18.14 -16.60
CA GLU A 30 26.53 -18.90 -15.83
C GLU A 30 25.65 -17.98 -14.96
N MET A 31 26.12 -16.78 -14.63
CA MET A 31 25.46 -15.79 -13.76
C MET A 31 25.36 -14.41 -14.42
N SER A 32 24.20 -13.77 -14.31
CA SER A 32 23.88 -12.42 -14.81
C SER A 32 22.97 -11.69 -13.82
N VAL A 33 22.76 -10.38 -13.99
CA VAL A 33 21.86 -9.59 -13.13
C VAL A 33 20.44 -10.16 -13.19
N GLU A 34 19.97 -10.48 -14.39
CA GLU A 34 18.63 -11.02 -14.65
C GLU A 34 18.41 -12.33 -13.88
N LYS A 35 19.38 -13.27 -13.94
CA LYS A 35 19.29 -14.53 -13.18
C LYS A 35 19.30 -14.33 -11.66
N ILE A 36 20.05 -13.34 -11.17
CA ILE A 36 20.09 -13.00 -9.74
C ILE A 36 18.72 -12.46 -9.31
N VAL A 37 18.14 -11.56 -10.10
CA VAL A 37 16.84 -10.95 -9.84
C VAL A 37 15.72 -11.99 -9.92
N GLU A 38 15.68 -12.84 -10.96
CA GLU A 38 14.72 -13.92 -11.12
C GLU A 38 14.73 -14.88 -9.90
N ALA A 39 15.92 -15.30 -9.46
CA ALA A 39 16.05 -16.16 -8.30
C ALA A 39 15.62 -15.47 -6.99
N ALA A 40 15.82 -14.16 -6.87
CA ALA A 40 15.41 -13.38 -5.72
C ALA A 40 13.89 -13.15 -5.68
N VAL A 41 13.26 -12.86 -6.82
CA VAL A 41 11.80 -12.77 -6.98
C VAL A 41 11.15 -14.12 -6.64
N ALA A 42 11.65 -15.22 -7.21
CA ALA A 42 11.14 -16.56 -6.90
C ALA A 42 11.34 -17.00 -5.44
N LEU A 43 12.30 -16.41 -4.74
CA LEU A 43 12.48 -16.59 -3.29
C LEU A 43 11.46 -15.75 -2.51
N ALA A 44 11.25 -14.49 -2.90
CA ALA A 44 10.29 -13.60 -2.27
C ALA A 44 8.84 -14.07 -2.44
N ASP A 45 8.49 -14.62 -3.61
CA ASP A 45 7.15 -15.15 -3.89
C ASP A 45 6.81 -16.38 -3.02
N ALA A 46 7.81 -17.23 -2.77
CA ALA A 46 7.67 -18.46 -2.00
C ALA A 46 7.69 -18.22 -0.49
N ASP A 47 8.71 -17.49 -0.02
CA ASP A 47 9.06 -17.42 1.41
C ASP A 47 8.93 -15.99 1.98
N GLY A 48 8.44 -15.05 1.18
CA GLY A 48 8.30 -13.65 1.54
C GLY A 48 9.60 -12.84 1.49
N LEU A 49 9.48 -11.52 1.61
CA LEU A 49 10.61 -10.59 1.50
C LEU A 49 11.70 -10.83 2.56
N GLY A 50 11.31 -11.30 3.75
CA GLY A 50 12.22 -11.56 4.87
C GLY A 50 13.25 -12.65 4.58
N ALA A 51 12.92 -13.62 3.72
CA ALA A 51 13.84 -14.68 3.30
C ALA A 51 14.93 -14.19 2.34
N VAL A 52 14.72 -13.05 1.69
CA VAL A 52 15.63 -12.52 0.68
C VAL A 52 16.86 -11.90 1.33
N SER A 53 17.99 -12.60 1.18
CA SER A 53 19.32 -12.13 1.54
C SER A 53 20.31 -12.47 0.42
N MET A 54 21.41 -11.70 0.33
CA MET A 54 22.46 -11.97 -0.65
C MET A 54 22.98 -13.42 -0.54
N ALA A 55 23.03 -13.97 0.68
CA ALA A 55 23.45 -15.35 0.90
C ALA A 55 22.42 -16.38 0.45
N ALA A 56 21.13 -16.16 0.73
CA ALA A 56 20.06 -17.06 0.30
C ALA A 56 19.94 -17.11 -1.23
N VAL A 57 20.01 -15.96 -1.89
CA VAL A 57 19.97 -15.88 -3.37
C VAL A 57 21.20 -16.56 -3.98
N ALA A 58 22.40 -16.34 -3.42
CA ALA A 58 23.61 -16.99 -3.89
C ALA A 58 23.54 -18.51 -3.74
N ALA A 59 23.10 -19.00 -2.59
CA ALA A 59 22.95 -20.43 -2.33
C ALA A 59 21.97 -21.09 -3.31
N ARG A 60 20.84 -20.43 -3.61
CA ARG A 60 19.85 -20.91 -4.58
C ARG A 60 20.42 -21.03 -5.99
N LEU A 61 21.37 -20.17 -6.35
CA LEU A 61 22.07 -20.20 -7.64
C LEU A 61 23.34 -21.07 -7.64
N GLY A 62 23.72 -21.69 -6.52
CA GLY A 62 24.95 -22.48 -6.40
C GLY A 62 26.24 -21.65 -6.35
N PHE A 63 26.15 -20.36 -6.00
CA PHE A 63 27.30 -19.44 -5.89
C PHE A 63 27.54 -18.96 -4.46
N THR A 64 28.67 -18.29 -4.27
CA THR A 64 29.00 -17.59 -3.01
C THR A 64 28.40 -16.18 -3.01
N PRO A 65 28.06 -15.61 -1.83
CA PRO A 65 27.55 -14.24 -1.73
C PRO A 65 28.48 -13.21 -2.38
N MET A 66 29.81 -13.41 -2.24
CA MET A 66 30.82 -12.54 -2.83
C MET A 66 30.75 -12.48 -4.36
N SER A 67 30.24 -13.55 -4.99
CA SER A 67 30.08 -13.59 -6.44
C SER A 67 28.93 -12.69 -6.93
N LEU A 68 27.87 -12.53 -6.14
CA LEU A 68 26.71 -11.69 -6.47
C LEU A 68 27.06 -10.21 -6.39
N TYR A 69 27.87 -9.79 -5.42
CA TYR A 69 28.27 -8.39 -5.24
C TYR A 69 29.00 -7.77 -6.45
N ARG A 70 29.54 -8.59 -7.36
CA ARG A 70 30.08 -8.10 -8.64
C ARG A 70 29.01 -7.55 -9.58
N TYR A 71 27.79 -8.07 -9.48
CA TYR A 71 26.65 -7.72 -10.34
C TYR A 71 25.74 -6.71 -9.65
N VAL A 72 25.45 -6.92 -8.36
CA VAL A 72 24.55 -6.08 -7.57
C VAL A 72 25.24 -5.66 -6.28
N SER A 73 25.56 -4.37 -6.15
CA SER A 73 26.45 -3.84 -5.11
C SER A 73 25.87 -3.85 -3.70
N ALA A 74 24.55 -3.72 -3.58
CA ALA A 74 23.87 -3.64 -2.29
C ALA A 74 22.55 -4.42 -2.30
N LYS A 75 22.05 -4.74 -1.11
CA LYS A 75 20.72 -5.34 -0.96
C LYS A 75 19.64 -4.41 -1.53
N ASP A 76 19.77 -3.10 -1.33
CA ASP A 76 18.79 -2.12 -1.80
C ASP A 76 18.74 -2.06 -3.34
N ASP A 77 19.89 -2.19 -4.01
CA ASP A 77 19.93 -2.32 -5.48
C ASP A 77 19.20 -3.59 -5.94
N LEU A 78 19.37 -4.71 -5.20
CA LEU A 78 18.66 -5.96 -5.50
C LEU A 78 17.15 -5.79 -5.32
N LEU A 79 16.70 -5.15 -4.24
CA LEU A 79 15.29 -4.91 -3.97
C LEU A 79 14.64 -4.02 -5.03
N LEU A 80 15.35 -2.99 -5.49
CA LEU A 80 14.90 -2.13 -6.59
C LEU A 80 14.77 -2.93 -7.89
N LEU A 81 15.77 -3.74 -8.24
CA LEU A 81 15.72 -4.57 -9.45
C LEU A 81 14.65 -5.67 -9.38
N MET A 82 14.43 -6.26 -8.20
CA MET A 82 13.32 -7.18 -7.98
C MET A 82 11.97 -6.50 -8.18
N GLN A 83 11.78 -5.31 -7.60
CA GLN A 83 10.54 -4.54 -7.78
C GLN A 83 10.31 -4.20 -9.24
N GLU A 84 11.35 -3.78 -9.95
CA GLU A 84 11.32 -3.50 -11.38
C GLU A 84 10.89 -4.72 -12.20
N GLU A 85 11.53 -5.88 -11.98
CA GLU A 85 11.19 -7.14 -12.65
C GLU A 85 9.76 -7.58 -12.37
N ALA A 86 9.36 -7.56 -11.09
CA ALA A 86 8.02 -7.98 -10.67
C ALA A 86 6.91 -7.03 -11.17
N THR A 87 7.22 -5.74 -11.34
CA THR A 87 6.30 -4.75 -11.90
C THR A 87 5.95 -5.08 -13.35
N GLY A 88 6.96 -5.43 -14.16
CA GLY A 88 6.79 -5.70 -15.59
C GLY A 88 6.19 -4.53 -16.38
N LEU A 89 6.01 -4.72 -17.68
CA LEU A 89 5.33 -3.73 -18.51
C LEU A 89 3.81 -3.74 -18.26
N PRO A 90 3.11 -2.59 -18.38
CA PRO A 90 1.66 -2.58 -18.38
C PRO A 90 1.12 -3.48 -19.51
N PRO A 91 0.09 -4.31 -19.25
CA PRO A 91 -0.42 -5.24 -20.25
C PRO A 91 -1.09 -4.47 -21.40
N GLU A 92 -0.91 -4.92 -22.65
CA GLU A 92 -1.50 -4.27 -23.83
C GLU A 92 -3.03 -4.17 -23.80
N SER A 93 -3.71 -5.01 -23.01
CA SER A 93 -5.17 -5.00 -22.86
C SER A 93 -5.75 -3.67 -22.42
N HIS A 94 -4.98 -2.81 -21.73
CA HIS A 94 -5.45 -1.46 -21.40
C HIS A 94 -5.64 -0.58 -22.65
N LEU A 95 -5.01 -0.90 -23.77
CA LEU A 95 -5.17 -0.19 -25.05
C LEU A 95 -6.38 -0.68 -25.85
N GLU A 96 -6.90 -1.87 -25.52
CA GLU A 96 -8.04 -2.49 -26.20
C GLU A 96 -9.38 -1.86 -25.80
N VAL A 97 -9.39 -1.06 -24.71
CA VAL A 97 -10.57 -0.33 -24.24
C VAL A 97 -10.53 1.14 -24.66
N GLU A 98 -11.71 1.67 -24.97
CA GLU A 98 -11.91 3.08 -25.32
C GLU A 98 -12.31 3.89 -24.09
N GLY A 99 -11.87 5.16 -24.06
CA GLY A 99 -12.18 6.08 -22.98
C GLY A 99 -11.08 6.13 -21.91
N TRP A 100 -10.74 7.35 -21.49
CA TRP A 100 -9.71 7.58 -20.47
C TRP A 100 -10.02 6.83 -19.17
N ARG A 101 -11.31 6.71 -18.83
CA ARG A 101 -11.79 6.11 -17.59
C ARG A 101 -11.56 4.61 -17.59
N GLU A 102 -12.00 3.94 -18.66
CA GLU A 102 -11.89 2.49 -18.84
C GLU A 102 -10.42 2.08 -18.91
N ARG A 103 -9.58 2.87 -19.58
CA ARG A 103 -8.12 2.66 -19.64
C ARG A 103 -7.46 2.73 -18.26
N LEU A 104 -7.79 3.75 -17.45
CA LEU A 104 -7.26 3.86 -16.09
C LEU A 104 -7.76 2.72 -15.18
N LEU A 105 -9.00 2.27 -15.35
CA LEU A 105 -9.54 1.13 -14.61
C LEU A 105 -8.86 -0.19 -15.01
N ALA A 106 -8.57 -0.39 -16.29
CA ALA A 106 -7.81 -1.55 -16.75
C ALA A 106 -6.39 -1.57 -16.17
N LEU A 107 -5.71 -0.41 -16.11
CA LEU A 107 -4.41 -0.27 -15.46
C LEU A 107 -4.49 -0.55 -13.94
N TYR A 108 -5.51 -0.02 -13.26
CA TYR A 108 -5.77 -0.29 -11.84
C TYR A 108 -5.92 -1.79 -11.56
N GLU A 109 -6.74 -2.50 -12.34
CA GLU A 109 -6.97 -3.94 -12.21
C GLU A 109 -5.68 -4.72 -12.47
N ALA A 110 -4.96 -4.38 -13.53
CA ALA A 110 -3.70 -5.03 -13.88
C ALA A 110 -2.64 -4.85 -12.78
N GLN A 111 -2.57 -3.67 -12.16
CA GLN A 111 -1.63 -3.41 -11.08
C GLN A 111 -1.99 -4.17 -9.79
N ILE A 112 -3.27 -4.35 -9.49
CA ILE A 112 -3.71 -5.24 -8.40
C ILE A 112 -3.25 -6.68 -8.66
N LEU A 113 -3.38 -7.18 -9.89
CA LEU A 113 -2.91 -8.53 -10.24
C LEU A 113 -1.41 -8.70 -10.04
N VAL A 114 -0.61 -7.66 -10.33
CA VAL A 114 0.83 -7.65 -10.01
C VAL A 114 1.05 -7.78 -8.51
N TYR A 115 0.34 -7.00 -7.69
CA TYR A 115 0.46 -7.07 -6.22
C TYR A 115 -0.01 -8.41 -5.63
N LEU A 116 -1.05 -9.01 -6.19
CA LEU A 116 -1.51 -10.33 -5.77
C LEU A 116 -0.51 -11.44 -6.13
N ARG A 117 0.18 -11.29 -7.27
CA ARG A 117 1.24 -12.21 -7.69
C ARG A 117 2.51 -12.06 -6.84
N HIS A 118 2.85 -10.82 -6.50
CA HIS A 118 4.08 -10.47 -5.77
C HIS A 118 3.79 -9.64 -4.50
N PRO A 119 3.11 -10.21 -3.47
CA PRO A 119 2.65 -9.45 -2.29
C PRO A 119 3.78 -8.74 -1.52
N TRP A 120 4.99 -9.27 -1.58
CA TRP A 120 6.19 -8.71 -0.94
C TRP A 120 6.56 -7.31 -1.44
N MET A 121 6.12 -6.91 -2.65
CA MET A 121 6.37 -5.57 -3.20
C MET A 121 5.73 -4.46 -2.34
N LEU A 122 4.65 -4.79 -1.64
CA LEU A 122 3.91 -3.84 -0.81
C LEU A 122 4.59 -3.57 0.53
N SER A 123 5.52 -4.43 0.93
CA SER A 123 6.39 -4.25 2.09
C SER A 123 7.62 -3.38 1.80
N LEU A 124 7.89 -3.07 0.53
CA LEU A 124 8.97 -2.17 0.16
C LEU A 124 8.58 -0.71 0.42
N PRO A 125 9.48 0.09 1.02
CA PRO A 125 9.22 1.52 1.20
C PRO A 125 9.14 2.23 -0.15
N ILE A 126 8.28 3.24 -0.23
CA ILE A 126 8.24 4.13 -1.39
C ILE A 126 9.38 5.14 -1.22
N SER A 127 10.49 4.91 -1.93
CA SER A 127 11.66 5.79 -1.90
C SER A 127 11.73 6.64 -3.17
N GLY A 128 10.94 7.72 -3.20
CA GLY A 128 10.98 8.73 -4.27
C GLY A 128 10.21 8.36 -5.54
N SER A 129 10.57 9.02 -6.64
CA SER A 129 9.88 8.90 -7.93
C SER A 129 10.18 7.57 -8.62
N PRO A 130 9.20 6.93 -9.29
CA PRO A 130 9.34 5.63 -9.95
C PRO A 130 10.17 5.72 -11.24
N ILE A 131 11.47 5.99 -11.13
CA ILE A 131 12.35 6.26 -12.28
C ILE A 131 12.99 5.01 -12.89
N THR A 132 12.43 3.82 -12.68
CA THR A 132 12.86 2.59 -13.36
C THR A 132 12.04 2.38 -14.65
N PRO A 133 12.52 1.63 -15.66
CA PRO A 133 11.84 1.52 -16.95
C PRO A 133 10.38 1.07 -16.90
N ASN A 134 10.08 -0.05 -16.24
CA ASN A 134 8.74 -0.61 -16.12
C ASN A 134 7.85 0.33 -15.31
N SER A 135 8.31 0.78 -14.15
CA SER A 135 7.55 1.73 -13.33
C SER A 135 7.25 3.04 -14.09
N SER A 136 8.19 3.51 -14.92
CA SER A 136 7.99 4.68 -15.80
C SER A 136 6.99 4.38 -16.91
N ALA A 137 7.00 3.17 -17.50
CA ALA A 137 6.04 2.76 -18.52
C ALA A 137 4.61 2.70 -17.97
N TRP A 138 4.42 2.26 -16.71
CA TRP A 138 3.10 2.31 -16.05
C TRP A 138 2.60 3.74 -15.86
N LEU A 139 3.46 4.66 -15.43
CA LEU A 139 3.10 6.08 -15.31
C LEU A 139 2.79 6.68 -16.69
N ASP A 140 3.62 6.41 -17.69
CA ASP A 140 3.42 6.86 -19.07
C ASP A 140 2.07 6.36 -19.64
N ALA A 141 1.73 5.08 -19.44
CA ALA A 141 0.44 4.52 -19.84
C ALA A 141 -0.74 5.24 -19.16
N GLY A 142 -0.62 5.58 -17.87
CA GLY A 142 -1.62 6.37 -17.15
C GLY A 142 -1.78 7.79 -17.68
N LEU A 143 -0.67 8.45 -18.04
CA LEU A 143 -0.69 9.78 -18.66
C LEU A 143 -1.28 9.74 -20.07
N ALA A 144 -0.91 8.73 -20.87
CA ALA A 144 -1.43 8.50 -22.21
C ALA A 144 -2.93 8.19 -22.21
N ALA A 145 -3.44 7.49 -21.19
CA ALA A 145 -4.87 7.27 -21.01
C ALA A 145 -5.66 8.57 -20.85
N LEU A 146 -5.04 9.61 -20.27
CA LEU A 146 -5.64 10.93 -20.05
C LEU A 146 -5.32 11.92 -21.18
N ASP A 147 -4.69 11.48 -22.27
CA ASP A 147 -4.40 12.38 -23.37
C ASP A 147 -5.67 12.86 -24.08
N GLY A 148 -5.65 14.10 -24.56
CA GLY A 148 -6.82 14.78 -25.13
C GLY A 148 -7.89 15.22 -24.13
N THR A 149 -7.74 14.94 -22.83
CA THR A 149 -8.60 15.52 -21.79
C THR A 149 -8.27 17.01 -21.55
N PRO A 150 -9.20 17.81 -20.99
CA PRO A 150 -8.94 19.22 -20.65
C PRO A 150 -7.98 19.40 -19.46
N LEU A 151 -7.47 18.31 -18.87
CA LEU A 151 -6.53 18.34 -17.75
C LEU A 151 -5.14 18.81 -18.20
N THR A 152 -4.52 19.62 -17.35
CA THR A 152 -3.11 20.00 -17.42
C THR A 152 -2.19 18.80 -17.11
N ALA A 153 -0.91 18.90 -17.44
CA ALA A 153 0.06 17.83 -17.16
C ALA A 153 0.17 17.49 -15.66
N GLU A 154 0.11 18.50 -14.79
CA GLU A 154 0.14 18.32 -13.33
C GLU A 154 -1.08 17.54 -12.84
N GLU A 155 -2.27 17.89 -13.33
CA GLU A 155 -3.51 17.18 -13.00
C GLU A 155 -3.51 15.75 -13.53
N ARG A 156 -2.98 15.52 -14.75
CA ARG A 156 -2.86 14.15 -15.29
C ARG A 156 -1.96 13.28 -14.42
N ILE A 157 -0.82 13.80 -13.96
CA ILE A 157 0.06 13.10 -13.01
C ILE A 157 -0.69 12.83 -11.71
N ALA A 158 -1.39 13.81 -11.15
CA ALA A 158 -2.14 13.65 -9.90
C ALA A 158 -3.21 12.55 -10.02
N VAL A 159 -3.96 12.52 -11.12
CA VAL A 159 -4.97 11.49 -11.39
C VAL A 159 -4.33 10.11 -11.54
N ALA A 160 -3.27 9.98 -12.33
CA ALA A 160 -2.56 8.71 -12.51
C ALA A 160 -2.00 8.17 -11.18
N LEU A 161 -1.38 9.03 -10.37
CA LEU A 161 -0.88 8.67 -9.04
C LEU A 161 -2.00 8.30 -8.07
N ALA A 162 -3.16 8.97 -8.13
CA ALA A 162 -4.31 8.62 -7.30
C ALA A 162 -4.83 7.21 -7.62
N VAL A 163 -4.93 6.85 -8.91
CA VAL A 163 -5.34 5.50 -9.35
C VAL A 163 -4.33 4.44 -8.88
N THR A 164 -3.03 4.69 -9.07
CA THR A 164 -1.95 3.81 -8.55
C THR A 164 -2.02 3.69 -7.02
N GLY A 165 -2.31 4.77 -6.30
CA GLY A 165 -2.51 4.79 -4.86
C GLY A 165 -3.68 3.91 -4.42
N HIS A 166 -4.82 3.98 -5.13
CA HIS A 166 -5.96 3.10 -4.90
C HIS A 166 -5.60 1.62 -5.14
N ALA A 167 -4.89 1.31 -6.23
CA ALA A 167 -4.45 -0.06 -6.53
C ALA A 167 -3.53 -0.59 -5.44
N ARG A 168 -2.58 0.23 -4.98
CA ARG A 168 -1.64 -0.12 -3.90
C ARG A 168 -2.36 -0.35 -2.58
N TRP A 169 -3.32 0.50 -2.21
CA TRP A 169 -4.11 0.30 -1.00
C TRP A 169 -4.93 -0.99 -1.04
N CYS A 170 -5.60 -1.26 -2.16
CA CYS A 170 -6.30 -2.52 -2.40
C CYS A 170 -5.35 -3.72 -2.25
N GLY A 171 -4.19 -3.66 -2.91
CA GLY A 171 -3.14 -4.67 -2.81
C GLY A 171 -2.68 -4.91 -1.37
N ILE A 172 -2.41 -3.86 -0.58
CA ILE A 172 -1.98 -3.97 0.83
C ILE A 172 -2.99 -4.78 1.63
N VAL A 173 -4.28 -4.45 1.50
CA VAL A 173 -5.33 -5.13 2.27
C VAL A 173 -5.50 -6.57 1.82
N GLN A 174 -5.56 -6.84 0.51
CA GLN A 174 -5.71 -8.19 -0.04
C GLN A 174 -4.50 -9.09 0.26
N ALA A 175 -3.28 -8.54 0.18
CA ALA A 175 -2.05 -9.23 0.57
C ALA A 175 -2.07 -9.60 2.07
N GLY A 176 -2.51 -8.68 2.92
CA GLY A 176 -2.67 -8.92 4.36
C GLY A 176 -3.61 -10.10 4.66
N TYR A 177 -4.77 -10.14 4.00
CA TYR A 177 -5.72 -11.26 4.15
C TYR A 177 -5.14 -12.59 3.65
N THR A 178 -4.42 -12.57 2.53
CA THR A 178 -3.77 -13.76 1.98
C THR A 178 -2.72 -14.32 2.94
N GLU A 179 -1.88 -13.45 3.53
CA GLU A 179 -0.86 -13.85 4.50
C GLU A 179 -1.47 -14.37 5.81
N GLN A 180 -2.55 -13.74 6.28
CA GLN A 180 -3.28 -14.21 7.45
C GLN A 180 -3.91 -15.59 7.21
N SER A 181 -4.44 -15.84 6.01
CA SER A 181 -4.98 -17.14 5.61
C SER A 181 -3.88 -18.21 5.61
N ARG A 182 -2.71 -17.91 5.02
CA ARG A 182 -1.55 -18.82 5.00
C ARG A 182 -1.04 -19.19 6.39
N SER A 183 -0.89 -18.20 7.27
CA SER A 183 -0.34 -18.40 8.63
C SER A 183 -1.33 -19.06 9.61
N SER A 184 -2.64 -18.85 9.42
CA SER A 184 -3.68 -19.42 10.29
C SER A 184 -4.27 -20.74 9.79
N GLY A 185 -4.07 -21.08 8.51
CA GLY A 185 -4.69 -22.23 7.86
C GLY A 185 -6.18 -22.06 7.58
N LEU A 186 -6.73 -20.85 7.80
CA LEU A 186 -8.13 -20.50 7.52
C LEU A 186 -8.28 -20.03 6.07
N SER A 187 -9.45 -20.25 5.49
CA SER A 187 -9.85 -19.61 4.24
C SER A 187 -10.05 -18.10 4.41
N PRO A 188 -9.99 -17.29 3.34
CA PRO A 188 -10.25 -15.86 3.40
C PRO A 188 -11.59 -15.50 4.06
N ASP A 189 -12.65 -16.26 3.77
CA ASP A 189 -13.98 -16.04 4.35
C ASP A 189 -14.01 -16.32 5.85
N GLU A 190 -13.30 -17.35 6.32
CA GLU A 190 -13.17 -17.66 7.74
C GLU A 190 -12.34 -16.60 8.48
N VAL A 191 -11.31 -16.06 7.83
CA VAL A 191 -10.53 -14.94 8.34
C VAL A 191 -11.43 -13.70 8.51
N ALA A 192 -12.19 -13.35 7.49
CA ALA A 192 -13.13 -12.22 7.53
C ALA A 192 -14.22 -12.41 8.61
N ALA A 193 -14.82 -13.60 8.69
CA ALA A 193 -15.81 -13.92 9.72
C ALA A 193 -15.23 -13.83 11.14
N ARG A 194 -13.99 -14.29 11.33
CA ARG A 194 -13.27 -14.17 12.61
C ARG A 194 -13.02 -12.71 12.96
N GLU A 195 -12.55 -11.90 12.01
CA GLU A 195 -12.33 -10.46 12.23
C GLU A 195 -13.64 -9.73 12.58
N ALA A 196 -14.73 -10.00 11.86
CA ALA A 196 -16.05 -9.47 12.16
C ALA A 196 -16.52 -9.85 13.58
N SER A 197 -16.27 -11.08 14.02
CA SER A 197 -16.58 -11.53 15.39
C SER A 197 -15.79 -10.79 16.48
N LEU A 198 -14.55 -10.39 16.17
CA LEU A 198 -13.74 -9.59 17.08
C LEU A 198 -14.30 -8.18 17.17
N PHE A 199 -14.68 -7.57 16.03
CA PHE A 199 -15.33 -6.27 15.99
C PHE A 199 -16.63 -6.28 16.79
N ASP A 200 -17.49 -7.28 16.60
CA ASP A 200 -18.76 -7.39 17.34
C ASP A 200 -18.55 -7.41 18.88
N ARG A 201 -17.45 -8.02 19.32
CA ARG A 201 -17.13 -8.15 20.75
C ARG A 201 -16.53 -6.89 21.38
N VAL A 202 -15.83 -6.05 20.61
CA VAL A 202 -15.09 -4.90 21.14
C VAL A 202 -15.69 -3.55 20.76
N ILE A 203 -16.47 -3.47 19.69
CA ILE A 203 -17.09 -2.25 19.19
C ILE A 203 -18.50 -2.11 19.79
N THR A 204 -18.65 -1.16 20.71
CA THR A 204 -19.92 -0.85 21.38
C THR A 204 -20.60 0.36 20.76
N ALA A 205 -21.94 0.42 20.83
CA ALA A 205 -22.71 1.57 20.35
C ALA A 205 -22.37 2.87 21.11
N ASP A 206 -22.05 2.75 22.41
CA ASP A 206 -21.77 3.90 23.27
C ASP A 206 -20.44 4.58 22.93
N GLU A 207 -19.43 3.80 22.51
CA GLU A 207 -18.10 4.33 22.17
C GLU A 207 -17.94 4.57 20.67
N PHE A 208 -18.56 3.74 19.84
CA PHE A 208 -18.39 3.75 18.38
C PHE A 208 -19.74 3.62 17.64
N PRO A 209 -20.65 4.60 17.80
CA PRO A 209 -22.03 4.47 17.33
C PRO A 209 -22.16 4.28 15.81
N ALA A 210 -21.29 4.92 15.01
CA ALA A 210 -21.32 4.76 13.55
C ALA A 210 -20.79 3.39 13.11
N LEU A 211 -19.69 2.93 13.70
CA LEU A 211 -19.10 1.63 13.38
C LEU A 211 -20.00 0.48 13.82
N ARG A 212 -20.63 0.61 14.99
CA ARG A 212 -21.61 -0.37 15.46
C ARG A 212 -22.77 -0.54 14.48
N ARG A 213 -23.34 0.55 13.96
CA ARG A 213 -24.37 0.49 12.93
C ARG A 213 -23.89 -0.24 11.68
N ALA A 214 -22.69 0.07 11.18
CA ALA A 214 -22.12 -0.62 10.02
C ALA A 214 -21.94 -2.13 10.25
N ILE A 215 -21.56 -2.57 11.45
CA ILE A 215 -21.47 -4.00 11.78
C ILE A 215 -22.87 -4.62 11.82
N GLU A 216 -23.86 -3.95 12.43
CA GLU A 216 -25.26 -4.42 12.47
C GLU A 216 -25.88 -4.52 11.07
N ASP A 217 -25.53 -3.61 10.16
CA ASP A 217 -25.93 -3.63 8.75
C ASP A 217 -25.17 -4.69 7.93
N GLY A 218 -24.24 -5.44 8.54
CA GLY A 218 -23.52 -6.54 7.90
C GLY A 218 -22.43 -6.09 6.92
N VAL A 219 -21.98 -4.83 6.96
CA VAL A 219 -21.02 -4.25 6.00
C VAL A 219 -19.72 -5.06 5.92
N PHE A 220 -19.22 -5.56 7.05
CA PHE A 220 -17.98 -6.33 7.13
C PHE A 220 -18.08 -7.77 6.62
N LEU A 221 -19.29 -8.25 6.34
CA LEU A 221 -19.56 -9.58 5.75
C LEU A 221 -20.13 -9.47 4.32
N SER A 222 -20.25 -8.24 3.80
CA SER A 222 -20.77 -7.99 2.46
C SER A 222 -19.76 -8.41 1.39
N SER A 223 -20.27 -8.86 0.25
CA SER A 223 -19.47 -9.12 -0.95
C SER A 223 -19.18 -7.87 -1.78
N ALA A 224 -19.55 -6.68 -1.29
CA ALA A 224 -19.25 -5.42 -1.96
C ALA A 224 -17.74 -5.18 -2.01
N ASP A 225 -17.25 -4.62 -3.12
CA ASP A 225 -15.85 -4.22 -3.27
C ASP A 225 -15.70 -2.72 -2.94
N PRO A 226 -15.27 -2.37 -1.71
CA PRO A 226 -15.09 -0.97 -1.32
C PRO A 226 -13.94 -0.30 -2.08
N PHE A 227 -12.96 -1.07 -2.60
CA PHE A 227 -11.82 -0.52 -3.34
C PHE A 227 -12.25 -0.14 -4.75
N ARG A 228 -13.03 -0.99 -5.41
CA ARG A 228 -13.63 -0.66 -6.71
C ARG A 228 -14.55 0.55 -6.60
N PHE A 229 -15.40 0.59 -5.57
CA PHE A 229 -16.25 1.75 -5.31
C PHE A 229 -15.41 3.03 -5.15
N ALA A 230 -14.34 2.99 -4.34
CA ALA A 230 -13.50 4.15 -4.09
C ALA A 230 -12.83 4.68 -5.36
N VAL A 231 -12.22 3.82 -6.18
CA VAL A 231 -11.57 4.27 -7.42
C VAL A 231 -12.59 4.82 -8.42
N GLU A 232 -13.78 4.21 -8.54
CA GLU A 232 -14.84 4.73 -9.40
C GLU A 232 -15.35 6.10 -8.94
N ARG A 233 -15.52 6.32 -7.63
CA ARG A 233 -15.92 7.63 -7.09
C ARG A 233 -14.84 8.69 -7.31
N THR A 234 -13.56 8.32 -7.21
CA THR A 234 -12.46 9.21 -7.59
C THR A 234 -12.55 9.62 -9.06
N LEU A 235 -12.76 8.66 -9.97
CA LEU A 235 -12.90 8.94 -11.39
C LEU A 235 -14.21 9.69 -11.72
N ASP A 236 -15.29 9.52 -10.94
CA ASP A 236 -16.49 10.36 -11.07
C ASP A 236 -16.19 11.82 -10.73
N GLY A 237 -15.42 12.06 -9.66
CA GLY A 237 -14.94 13.39 -9.30
C GLY A 237 -14.11 14.03 -10.41
N VAL A 238 -13.20 13.28 -11.02
CA VAL A 238 -12.39 13.75 -12.16
C VAL A 238 -13.28 14.06 -13.38
N ALA A 239 -14.26 13.22 -13.69
CA ALA A 239 -15.20 13.47 -14.78
C ALA A 239 -16.03 14.75 -14.56
N ALA A 240 -16.54 14.95 -13.36
CA ALA A 240 -17.26 16.15 -12.98
C ALA A 240 -16.37 17.39 -13.06
N TYR A 241 -15.11 17.28 -12.62
CA TYR A 241 -14.11 18.34 -12.72
C TYR A 241 -13.84 18.75 -14.18
N MET A 242 -13.58 17.78 -15.06
CA MET A 242 -13.37 18.04 -16.49
C MET A 242 -14.59 18.70 -17.14
N THR A 243 -15.80 18.27 -16.77
CA THR A 243 -17.04 18.90 -17.23
C THR A 243 -17.13 20.37 -16.80
N GLY A 244 -16.67 20.70 -15.58
CA GLY A 244 -16.58 22.08 -15.10
C GLY A 244 -15.55 22.91 -15.89
N LEU A 245 -14.39 22.34 -16.18
CA LEU A 245 -13.35 22.99 -17.00
C LEU A 245 -13.87 23.34 -18.41
N GLU A 246 -14.60 22.43 -19.04
CA GLU A 246 -15.22 22.66 -20.36
C GLU A 246 -16.26 23.80 -20.33
N ARG A 247 -16.89 24.03 -19.18
CA ARG A 247 -17.80 25.16 -18.94
C ARG A 247 -17.08 26.47 -18.59
N GLY A 248 -15.75 26.45 -18.50
CA GLY A 248 -14.93 27.60 -18.12
C GLY A 248 -14.92 27.90 -16.62
N GLU A 249 -15.24 26.92 -15.78
CA GLU A 249 -15.18 27.07 -14.32
C GLU A 249 -13.71 27.20 -13.88
N ARG A 250 -13.42 28.18 -13.01
CA ARG A 250 -12.10 28.34 -12.40
C ARG A 250 -12.04 27.57 -11.09
N HIS A 251 -11.13 26.62 -11.01
CA HIS A 251 -10.86 25.90 -9.77
C HIS A 251 -9.62 26.48 -9.10
N ILE A 252 -9.78 26.92 -7.85
CA ILE A 252 -8.68 27.43 -7.04
C ILE A 252 -8.27 26.27 -6.14
N VAL A 253 -7.06 25.75 -6.35
CA VAL A 253 -6.44 24.83 -5.39
C VAL A 253 -6.21 25.62 -4.11
N ALA A 254 -6.71 25.11 -2.99
CA ALA A 254 -6.45 25.72 -1.69
C ALA A 254 -4.93 25.86 -1.48
N GLU A 255 -4.49 26.97 -0.87
CA GLU A 255 -3.08 27.25 -0.59
C GLU A 255 -2.37 26.08 0.12
N GLU A 256 -1.03 26.07 0.00
CA GLU A 256 -0.11 25.06 0.55
C GLU A 256 -0.60 24.51 1.90
N TRP A 257 -0.63 23.17 1.98
CA TRP A 257 -0.81 22.48 3.24
C TRP A 257 0.13 23.07 4.29
N VAL A 258 -0.36 23.30 5.51
CA VAL A 258 0.45 23.86 6.59
C VAL A 258 1.66 22.97 6.81
N ASP A 259 2.85 23.47 6.47
CA ASP A 259 4.11 22.79 6.75
C ASP A 259 4.37 22.86 8.25
N LEU A 260 3.86 21.85 8.97
CA LEU A 260 4.03 21.71 10.41
C LEU A 260 5.35 20.98 10.66
N ASP A 261 6.31 21.66 11.28
CA ASP A 261 7.48 20.98 11.83
C ASP A 261 7.03 20.08 12.99
N VAL A 262 6.95 18.78 12.70
CA VAL A 262 6.55 17.75 13.66
C VAL A 262 7.50 17.70 14.85
N ALA A 263 8.79 18.02 14.68
CA ALA A 263 9.75 18.07 15.76
C ALA A 263 9.50 19.28 16.68
N GLU A 264 9.16 20.43 16.11
CA GLU A 264 8.75 21.61 16.89
C GLU A 264 7.45 21.36 17.66
N LEU A 265 6.44 20.78 16.99
CA LEU A 265 5.16 20.43 17.62
C LEU A 265 5.35 19.39 18.74
N ALA A 266 6.18 18.38 18.53
CA ALA A 266 6.55 17.40 19.55
C ALA A 266 7.38 18.02 20.68
N GLY A 267 7.98 19.19 20.47
CA GLY A 267 8.68 19.99 21.47
C GLY A 267 7.76 20.74 22.41
N ASP A 268 6.55 21.13 21.97
CA ASP A 268 5.66 22.06 22.65
C ASP A 268 5.28 21.59 24.07
N LYS A 269 5.58 22.44 25.06
CA LYS A 269 5.37 22.15 26.47
C LYS A 269 3.88 22.08 26.85
N ARG A 270 3.05 22.97 26.32
CA ARG A 270 1.61 23.01 26.62
C ARG A 270 0.91 21.78 26.06
N LEU A 271 1.29 21.35 24.86
CA LEU A 271 0.79 20.12 24.25
C LEU A 271 1.18 18.91 25.08
N LYS A 272 2.44 18.80 25.55
CA LYS A 272 2.87 17.70 26.44
C LYS A 272 2.10 17.66 27.74
N GLU A 273 1.87 18.80 28.37
CA GLU A 273 1.11 18.92 29.62
C GLU A 273 -0.36 18.50 29.41
N ALA A 274 -1.01 18.98 28.34
CA ALA A 274 -2.37 18.60 27.99
C ALA A 274 -2.49 17.09 27.68
N GLN A 275 -1.54 16.52 26.92
CA GLN A 275 -1.50 15.07 26.64
C GLN A 275 -1.27 14.24 27.91
N LYS A 276 -0.43 14.72 28.84
CA LYS A 276 -0.25 14.06 30.14
C LYS A 276 -1.54 14.07 30.95
N ALA A 277 -2.20 15.22 31.05
CA ALA A 277 -3.48 15.35 31.74
C ALA A 277 -4.56 14.44 31.13
N SER A 278 -4.63 14.36 29.80
CA SER A 278 -5.55 13.45 29.10
C SER A 278 -5.28 11.98 29.45
N ARG A 279 -4.01 11.54 29.40
CA ARG A 279 -3.62 10.16 29.78
C ARG A 279 -3.98 9.82 31.23
N GLU A 280 -3.82 10.77 32.16
CA GLU A 280 -4.21 10.60 33.56
C GLU A 280 -5.73 10.49 33.72
N ALA A 281 -6.49 11.34 33.04
CA ALA A 281 -7.95 11.30 33.03
C ALA A 281 -8.49 9.99 32.44
N GLU A 282 -7.94 9.53 31.31
CA GLU A 282 -8.31 8.24 30.71
C GLU A 282 -8.01 7.06 31.65
N LYS A 283 -6.86 7.08 32.33
CA LYS A 283 -6.51 6.04 33.30
C LYS A 283 -7.50 6.02 34.46
N ALA A 284 -7.89 7.19 34.98
CA ALA A 284 -8.89 7.32 36.02
C ALA A 284 -10.27 6.82 35.55
N LEU A 285 -10.69 7.19 34.34
CA LEU A 285 -11.94 6.72 33.74
C LEU A 285 -11.96 5.20 33.55
N ARG A 286 -10.87 4.61 33.04
CA ARG A 286 -10.74 3.15 32.89
C ARG A 286 -10.82 2.43 34.24
N ALA A 287 -10.22 2.99 35.28
CA ALA A 287 -10.30 2.45 36.64
C ALA A 287 -11.74 2.52 37.19
N ALA A 288 -12.43 3.65 37.02
CA ALA A 288 -13.82 3.83 37.42
C ALA A 288 -14.75 2.84 36.70
N ARG A 289 -14.63 2.70 35.37
CA ARG A 289 -15.39 1.73 34.56
C ARG A 289 -15.11 0.26 34.94
N LYS A 290 -13.93 -0.05 35.50
CA LYS A 290 -13.63 -1.40 36.03
C LYS A 290 -14.39 -1.66 37.33
N VAL A 291 -14.42 -0.68 38.23
CA VAL A 291 -15.18 -0.76 39.49
C VAL A 291 -16.68 -0.90 39.19
N GLU A 292 -17.21 -0.10 38.27
CA GLU A 292 -18.60 -0.18 37.83
C GLU A 292 -18.97 -1.57 37.29
N ARG A 293 -18.15 -2.13 36.39
CA ARG A 293 -18.36 -3.50 35.85
C ARG A 293 -18.35 -4.58 36.94
N GLN A 294 -17.46 -4.46 37.94
CA GLN A 294 -17.41 -5.39 39.06
C GLN A 294 -18.68 -5.27 39.92
N ALA A 295 -19.10 -4.05 40.25
CA ALA A 295 -20.32 -3.80 41.02
C ALA A 295 -21.57 -4.35 40.32
N LEU A 296 -21.65 -4.21 38.99
CA LEU A 296 -22.73 -4.79 38.19
C LEU A 296 -22.74 -6.32 38.24
N ARG A 297 -21.57 -6.95 38.15
CA ARG A 297 -21.44 -8.41 38.28
C ARG A 297 -21.90 -8.90 39.65
N ASP A 298 -21.42 -8.27 40.73
CA ASP A 298 -21.78 -8.63 42.10
C ASP A 298 -23.28 -8.43 42.36
N ALA A 299 -23.89 -7.39 41.77
CA ALA A 299 -25.33 -7.17 41.82
C ALA A 299 -26.10 -8.30 41.12
N ARG A 300 -25.68 -8.74 39.92
CA ARG A 300 -26.31 -9.84 39.19
C ARG A 300 -26.24 -11.16 39.97
N GLU A 301 -25.08 -11.48 40.55
CA GLU A 301 -24.88 -12.70 41.35
C GLU A 301 -25.78 -12.70 42.60
N ARG A 302 -25.89 -11.56 43.30
CA ARG A 302 -26.80 -11.41 44.46
C ARG A 302 -28.27 -11.61 44.08
N ILE A 303 -28.73 -11.01 42.99
CA ILE A 303 -30.12 -11.14 42.51
C ILE A 303 -30.42 -12.60 42.11
N ALA A 304 -29.50 -13.26 41.40
CA ALA A 304 -29.65 -14.66 41.01
C ALA A 304 -29.71 -15.60 42.22
N LYS A 305 -28.90 -15.37 43.25
CA LYS A 305 -28.94 -16.14 44.50
C LYS A 305 -30.28 -15.97 45.23
N ALA A 306 -30.77 -14.74 45.34
CA ALA A 306 -32.05 -14.44 45.98
C ALA A 306 -33.24 -15.13 45.27
N LYS A 307 -33.23 -15.20 43.93
CA LYS A 307 -34.25 -15.90 43.13
C LYS A 307 -34.20 -17.42 43.24
N ARG A 308 -33.07 -18.03 43.62
CA ARG A 308 -32.94 -19.49 43.82
C ARG A 308 -33.34 -19.93 45.22
N SER A 309 -33.39 -19.00 46.17
CA SER A 309 -33.79 -19.23 47.56
C SER A 309 -35.26 -18.89 47.84
N ALA A 310 -36.00 -18.45 46.81
CA ALA A 310 -37.45 -18.19 46.82
C ALA A 310 -38.13 -19.29 45.99
#